data_AF-A0A0W7TKZ7-F1
#
_entry.id   AF-A0A0W7TKZ7-F1
#
_cell.length_a   1.000
_cell.length_b   1.000
_cell.length_c   1.000
_cell.angle_alpha   90.00
_cell.angle_beta   90.00
_cell.angle_gamma   90.00
#
_symmetry.space_group_name_H-M   'P 1'
#
loop_
_entity.id
_entity.type
_entity.pdbx_description
1 polymer ?
#
loop_
_entity_poly.entity_id
_entity_poly.type
_entity_poly.pdbx_seq_one_letter_code
_entity_poly.pdbx_strand_id
1 'polypeptide(L)'
;MKQIAIYGKGGIGKSTISANISYQLAGSGLKVAQIGCDPKHDSTRLLLGGKAQTTVLDHMGSGIKDLGDTVSVGSNGVICIETGGPEPGVGCAGRGILTAFNFMEANDVVPDDTDVMVYDVLGDVVCGGFAVPLRRKYADAVFIVTSGEFMSLYAANNVLKGIRNFDGDGRRVAGLILNRRGNEGEIEYVQNFADAVGLPVVTVIPRSGDFAEAESKGITVSEMAPDSEAAAAVSKITRIVKGLLSGKAELYPARPLDDDGLDLVAKGKKAVRGSVSRARPRKLATGEGEALRSCGAVMSVYCCAGIEDADVVVHGPRSCHCYFSGGYDSFIIFTTASRT
;
A
#
# COMPACT_ATOMS: atom_id res chain seq x y z
N MET A 1 8.91 16.53 1.50
CA MET A 1 7.96 15.41 1.57
C MET A 1 8.61 14.08 1.17
N LYS A 2 8.40 13.02 1.94
CA LYS A 2 8.68 11.62 1.61
C LYS A 2 7.43 10.78 1.76
N GLN A 3 7.24 9.84 0.85
CA GLN A 3 6.04 9.00 0.82
C GLN A 3 6.44 7.56 1.15
N ILE A 4 5.77 6.92 2.11
CA ILE A 4 6.03 5.52 2.45
C ILE A 4 4.74 4.72 2.38
N ALA A 5 4.82 3.48 1.89
CA ALA A 5 3.68 2.57 1.91
C ALA A 5 3.97 1.36 2.80
N ILE A 6 2.99 1.00 3.62
CA ILE A 6 3.00 -0.16 4.51
C ILE A 6 2.04 -1.20 3.90
N TYR A 7 2.61 -2.30 3.44
CA TYR A 7 1.88 -3.42 2.85
C TYR A 7 1.95 -4.66 3.74
N GLY A 8 1.05 -5.62 3.51
CA GLY A 8 1.05 -6.90 4.21
C GLY A 8 -0.30 -7.62 4.09
N LYS A 9 -0.34 -8.86 4.59
CA LYS A 9 -1.58 -9.66 4.65
C LYS A 9 -2.65 -8.97 5.52
N GLY A 10 -3.92 -9.16 5.22
CA GLY A 10 -5.05 -8.76 6.04
C GLY A 10 -4.94 -9.36 7.45
N GLY A 11 -5.24 -8.55 8.46
CA GLY A 11 -5.16 -8.97 9.86
C GLY A 11 -3.74 -9.15 10.43
N ILE A 12 -2.67 -8.81 9.69
CA ILE A 12 -1.28 -8.91 10.18
C ILE A 12 -0.88 -7.78 11.14
N GLY A 13 -1.75 -6.81 11.40
CA GLY A 13 -1.45 -5.65 12.26
C GLY A 13 -0.82 -4.46 11.55
N LYS A 14 -1.01 -4.31 10.22
CA LYS A 14 -0.48 -3.17 9.45
C LYS A 14 -0.94 -1.83 10.00
N SER A 15 -2.26 -1.65 10.14
CA SER A 15 -2.88 -0.40 10.57
C SER A 15 -2.41 0.02 11.96
N THR A 16 -2.30 -0.95 12.89
CA THR A 16 -1.72 -0.74 14.21
C THR A 16 -0.27 -0.24 14.11
N ILE A 17 0.56 -0.87 13.28
CA ILE A 17 1.96 -0.46 13.08
C ILE A 17 2.04 0.91 12.40
N SER A 18 1.23 1.17 11.37
CA SER A 18 1.16 2.45 10.63
C SER A 18 0.81 3.61 11.57
N ALA A 19 -0.22 3.45 12.41
CA ALA A 19 -0.59 4.47 13.39
C ALA A 19 0.54 4.77 14.39
N ASN A 20 1.24 3.75 14.86
CA ASN A 20 2.40 3.95 15.76
C ASN A 20 3.57 4.64 15.05
N ILE A 21 3.85 4.31 13.78
CA ILE A 21 4.87 4.99 12.98
C ILE A 21 4.50 6.48 12.85
N SER A 22 3.26 6.78 12.44
CA SER A 22 2.78 8.14 12.25
C SER A 22 2.85 8.95 13.55
N TYR A 23 2.39 8.38 14.66
CA TYR A 23 2.45 8.99 15.99
C TYR A 23 3.89 9.36 16.40
N GLN A 24 4.84 8.43 16.24
CA GLN A 24 6.24 8.65 16.62
C GLN A 24 6.96 9.63 15.69
N LEU A 25 6.65 9.62 14.39
CA LEU A 25 7.21 10.59 13.44
C LEU A 25 6.71 12.01 13.79
N ALA A 26 5.42 12.18 14.01
CA ALA A 26 4.83 13.46 14.38
C ALA A 26 5.34 13.96 15.74
N GLY A 27 5.46 13.06 16.73
CA GLY A 27 6.05 13.36 18.04
C GLY A 27 7.53 13.79 17.99
N SER A 28 8.19 13.63 16.84
CA SER A 28 9.54 14.12 16.62
C SER A 28 9.63 15.44 15.85
N GLY A 29 8.50 16.13 15.71
CA GLY A 29 8.40 17.45 15.08
C GLY A 29 8.18 17.43 13.56
N LEU A 30 7.91 16.26 12.97
CA LEU A 30 7.58 16.15 11.54
C LEU A 30 6.10 16.37 11.30
N LYS A 31 5.75 17.02 10.19
CA LYS A 31 4.36 17.06 9.70
C LYS A 31 4.04 15.76 8.98
N VAL A 32 3.09 15.00 9.52
CA VAL A 32 2.79 13.64 9.04
C VAL A 32 1.33 13.54 8.62
N ALA A 33 1.09 12.93 7.45
CA ALA A 33 -0.24 12.51 7.02
C ALA A 33 -0.29 10.98 6.92
N GLN A 34 -1.33 10.37 7.49
CA GLN A 34 -1.66 8.95 7.30
C GLN A 34 -2.89 8.81 6.42
N ILE A 35 -2.75 8.03 5.35
CA ILE A 35 -3.80 7.79 4.36
C ILE A 35 -4.15 6.30 4.36
N GLY A 36 -5.33 5.97 4.88
CA GLY A 36 -5.88 4.63 4.87
C GLY A 36 -6.36 4.23 3.47
N CYS A 37 -5.73 3.20 2.89
CA CYS A 37 -6.03 2.65 1.56
C CYS A 37 -6.59 1.22 1.65
N ASP A 38 -7.29 0.92 2.74
CA ASP A 38 -7.92 -0.37 3.02
C ASP A 38 -9.45 -0.20 3.01
N PRO A 39 -10.21 -1.06 2.31
CA PRO A 39 -11.68 -1.06 2.34
C PRO A 39 -12.30 -1.21 3.74
N LYS A 40 -11.50 -1.50 4.77
CA LYS A 40 -11.95 -1.60 6.17
C LYS A 40 -12.16 -0.25 6.88
N HIS A 41 -11.51 0.83 6.41
CA HIS A 41 -11.68 2.21 6.90
C HIS A 41 -11.39 2.45 8.38
N ASP A 42 -10.42 1.73 8.95
CA ASP A 42 -10.04 1.86 10.36
C ASP A 42 -8.53 2.08 10.59
N SER A 43 -7.81 2.52 9.55
CA SER A 43 -6.37 2.77 9.61
C SER A 43 -6.02 3.89 10.60
N THR A 44 -6.80 4.96 10.60
CA THR A 44 -6.56 6.15 11.43
C THR A 44 -7.23 6.10 12.80
N ARG A 45 -7.99 5.03 13.10
CA ARG A 45 -8.79 4.90 14.32
C ARG A 45 -8.00 5.13 15.61
N LEU A 46 -6.78 4.61 15.70
CA LEU A 46 -5.91 4.75 16.89
C LEU A 46 -5.31 6.14 17.06
N LEU A 47 -5.29 6.95 16.00
CA LEU A 47 -4.86 8.34 16.05
C LEU A 47 -6.03 9.28 16.41
N LEU A 48 -7.26 8.82 16.22
CA LEU A 48 -8.49 9.59 16.44
C LEU A 48 -9.22 9.20 17.74
N GLY A 49 -8.53 8.56 18.68
CA GLY A 49 -9.12 8.16 19.96
C GLY A 49 -10.25 7.13 19.81
N GLY A 50 -10.12 6.21 18.85
CA GLY A 50 -11.10 5.17 18.59
C GLY A 50 -12.27 5.58 17.68
N LYS A 51 -12.33 6.85 17.25
CA LYS A 51 -13.39 7.36 16.38
C LYS A 51 -13.18 6.93 14.92
N ALA A 52 -14.28 6.69 14.22
CA ALA A 52 -14.30 6.60 12.77
C ALA A 52 -14.39 8.02 12.18
N GLN A 53 -13.90 8.18 10.95
CA GLN A 53 -14.03 9.42 10.18
C GLN A 53 -14.72 9.13 8.86
N THR A 54 -15.32 10.16 8.26
CA THR A 54 -15.92 10.06 6.93
C THR A 54 -14.85 9.78 5.89
N THR A 55 -15.09 8.83 5.00
CA THR A 55 -14.11 8.52 3.94
C THR A 55 -14.25 9.47 2.75
N VAL A 56 -13.17 9.61 1.98
CA VAL A 56 -13.16 10.43 0.76
C VAL A 56 -14.22 9.97 -0.23
N LEU A 57 -14.36 8.65 -0.45
CA LEU A 57 -15.36 8.13 -1.38
C LEU A 57 -16.81 8.33 -0.87
N ASP A 58 -17.06 8.18 0.43
CA ASP A 58 -18.39 8.45 1.00
C ASP A 58 -18.76 9.92 0.83
N HIS A 59 -17.79 10.81 1.07
CA HIS A 59 -17.95 12.23 0.88
C HIS A 59 -18.26 12.57 -0.59
N MET A 60 -17.52 12.02 -1.54
CA MET A 60 -17.79 12.20 -2.97
C MET A 60 -19.20 11.72 -3.37
N GLY A 61 -19.69 10.64 -2.73
CA GLY A 61 -21.06 10.14 -2.93
C GLY A 61 -22.16 11.06 -2.39
N SER A 62 -21.84 11.92 -1.42
CA SER A 62 -22.80 12.82 -0.77
C SER A 62 -23.13 14.10 -1.56
N GLY A 63 -22.30 14.47 -2.55
CA GLY A 63 -22.47 15.70 -3.34
C GLY A 63 -22.17 17.00 -2.58
N ILE A 64 -21.58 16.90 -1.39
CA ILE A 64 -21.14 18.06 -0.59
C ILE A 64 -19.86 18.64 -1.21
N LYS A 65 -19.76 19.98 -1.27
CA LYS A 65 -18.62 20.69 -1.92
C LYS A 65 -17.44 20.99 -0.99
N ASP A 66 -17.68 21.04 0.31
CA ASP A 66 -16.64 21.29 1.31
C ASP A 66 -15.98 19.97 1.71
N LEU A 67 -14.65 19.93 1.88
CA LEU A 67 -13.92 18.72 2.26
C LEU A 67 -14.41 18.10 3.58
N GLY A 68 -15.09 18.88 4.43
CA GLY A 68 -15.79 18.39 5.62
C GLY A 68 -14.90 17.58 6.56
N ASP A 69 -15.47 16.55 7.19
CA ASP A 69 -14.78 15.67 8.16
C ASP A 69 -13.87 14.60 7.49
N THR A 70 -13.56 14.73 6.19
CA THR A 70 -12.68 13.76 5.48
C THR A 70 -11.21 13.87 5.89
N VAL A 71 -10.84 15.01 6.49
CA VAL A 71 -9.51 15.28 7.04
C VAL A 71 -9.65 15.55 8.53
N SER A 72 -9.12 14.64 9.35
CA SER A 72 -9.08 14.82 10.80
C SER A 72 -7.65 15.03 11.29
N VAL A 73 -7.49 15.77 12.39
CA VAL A 73 -6.19 15.90 13.07
C VAL A 73 -6.21 15.02 14.32
N GLY A 74 -5.32 14.02 14.34
CA GLY A 74 -5.20 13.03 15.42
C GLY A 74 -4.08 13.33 16.41
N SER A 75 -3.75 12.33 17.23
CA SER A 75 -2.66 12.36 18.20
C SER A 75 -1.35 12.87 17.58
N ASN A 76 -0.62 13.71 18.32
CA ASN A 76 0.59 14.42 17.86
C ASN A 76 0.42 15.29 16.61
N GLY A 77 -0.82 15.65 16.23
CA GLY A 77 -1.06 16.48 15.05
C GLY A 77 -0.99 15.72 13.73
N VAL A 78 -1.09 14.38 13.75
CA VAL A 78 -1.11 13.58 12.52
C VAL A 78 -2.37 13.87 11.72
N ILE A 79 -2.20 14.23 10.45
CA ILE A 79 -3.31 14.41 9.50
C ILE A 79 -3.82 13.02 9.12
N CYS A 80 -5.10 12.76 9.33
CA CYS A 80 -5.73 11.46 9.17
C CYS A 80 -6.74 11.52 8.02
N ILE A 81 -6.60 10.63 7.04
CA ILE A 81 -7.52 10.53 5.90
C ILE A 81 -7.82 9.05 5.63
N GLU A 82 -9.09 8.72 5.39
CA GLU A 82 -9.51 7.38 4.92
C GLU A 82 -10.02 7.50 3.49
N THR A 83 -9.44 6.73 2.56
CA THR A 83 -9.85 6.80 1.15
C THR A 83 -11.28 6.31 0.94
N GLY A 84 -11.72 5.29 1.67
CA GLY A 84 -12.99 4.66 1.38
C GLY A 84 -12.85 3.49 0.42
N GLY A 85 -13.92 2.73 0.28
CA GLY A 85 -14.00 1.51 -0.50
C GLY A 85 -15.44 1.36 -0.97
N PRO A 86 -15.67 0.62 -2.06
CA PRO A 86 -17.04 0.36 -2.48
C PRO A 86 -17.72 -0.58 -1.48
N GLU A 87 -19.05 -0.56 -1.47
CA GLU A 87 -19.83 -1.48 -0.64
C GLU A 87 -19.41 -2.94 -0.90
N PRO A 88 -19.34 -3.80 0.14
CA PRO A 88 -18.99 -5.20 -0.03
C PRO A 88 -19.87 -5.88 -1.09
N GLY A 89 -19.22 -6.45 -2.12
CA GLY A 89 -19.92 -7.11 -3.24
C GLY A 89 -20.26 -6.18 -4.42
N VAL A 90 -19.98 -4.88 -4.32
CA VAL A 90 -20.23 -3.87 -5.35
C VAL A 90 -18.93 -3.17 -5.75
N GLY A 91 -18.83 -2.72 -7.01
CA GLY A 91 -17.75 -1.85 -7.47
C GLY A 91 -16.35 -2.47 -7.51
N CYS A 92 -15.33 -1.61 -7.55
CA CYS A 92 -13.92 -2.01 -7.60
C CYS A 92 -13.10 -1.20 -6.61
N ALA A 93 -12.58 -1.84 -5.56
CA ALA A 93 -11.79 -1.17 -4.52
C ALA A 93 -10.55 -0.46 -5.08
N GLY A 94 -9.87 -1.10 -6.03
CA GLY A 94 -8.74 -0.49 -6.71
C GLY A 94 -9.08 0.78 -7.51
N ARG A 95 -10.31 0.87 -8.03
CA ARG A 95 -10.83 2.09 -8.67
C ARG A 95 -11.20 3.15 -7.65
N GLY A 96 -11.76 2.74 -6.51
CA GLY A 96 -12.06 3.62 -5.39
C GLY A 96 -10.81 4.37 -4.91
N ILE A 97 -9.72 3.64 -4.66
CA ILE A 97 -8.44 4.21 -4.22
C ILE A 97 -7.92 5.27 -5.23
N LEU A 98 -7.88 4.94 -6.52
CA LEU A 98 -7.43 5.91 -7.54
C LEU A 98 -8.34 7.14 -7.62
N THR A 99 -9.65 6.95 -7.47
CA THR A 99 -10.62 8.04 -7.51
C THR A 99 -10.45 8.96 -6.30
N ALA A 100 -10.27 8.40 -5.11
CA ALA A 100 -9.97 9.15 -3.89
C ALA A 100 -8.64 9.92 -4.02
N PHE A 101 -7.60 9.31 -4.58
CA PHE A 101 -6.30 9.96 -4.79
C PHE A 101 -6.42 11.16 -5.73
N ASN A 102 -7.10 11.00 -6.86
CA ASN A 102 -7.34 12.10 -7.79
C ASN A 102 -8.15 13.23 -7.15
N PHE A 103 -9.15 12.90 -6.33
CA PHE A 103 -9.92 13.90 -5.59
C PHE A 103 -9.05 14.65 -4.58
N MET A 104 -8.20 13.94 -3.84
CA MET A 104 -7.30 14.55 -2.87
C MET A 104 -6.28 15.48 -3.53
N GLU A 105 -5.70 15.06 -4.67
CA GLU A 105 -4.77 15.90 -5.46
C GLU A 105 -5.48 17.13 -6.04
N ALA A 106 -6.72 17.01 -6.51
CA ALA A 106 -7.44 18.12 -7.14
C ALA A 106 -7.94 19.18 -6.14
N ASN A 107 -8.00 18.86 -4.85
CA ASN A 107 -8.49 19.75 -3.80
C ASN A 107 -7.39 20.08 -2.76
N ASP A 108 -6.13 19.76 -3.06
CA ASP A 108 -4.97 20.03 -2.17
C ASP A 108 -5.21 19.57 -0.72
N VAL A 109 -5.80 18.39 -0.56
CA VAL A 109 -6.29 17.86 0.74
C VAL A 109 -5.14 17.68 1.75
N VAL A 110 -3.95 17.34 1.26
CA VAL A 110 -2.75 17.21 2.08
C VAL A 110 -1.91 18.49 1.93
N PRO A 111 -1.56 19.17 3.04
CA PRO A 111 -0.74 20.38 2.98
C PRO A 111 0.62 20.14 2.32
N ASP A 112 1.06 21.10 1.49
CA ASP A 112 2.35 21.05 0.76
C ASP A 112 3.57 20.94 1.68
N ASP A 113 3.46 21.44 2.90
CA ASP A 113 4.52 21.41 3.91
C ASP A 113 4.56 20.11 4.72
N THR A 114 3.81 19.08 4.30
CA THR A 114 3.88 17.73 4.88
C THR A 114 5.26 17.12 4.65
N ASP A 115 5.90 16.68 5.74
CA ASP A 115 7.21 16.03 5.70
C ASP A 115 7.11 14.58 5.26
N VAL A 116 6.14 13.83 5.80
CA VAL A 116 5.97 12.39 5.54
C VAL A 116 4.51 12.03 5.30
N MET A 117 4.26 11.28 4.22
CA MET A 117 2.98 10.59 3.99
C MET A 117 3.12 9.09 4.24
N VAL A 118 2.22 8.52 5.02
CA VAL A 118 2.17 7.10 5.37
C VAL A 118 0.91 6.48 4.77
N TYR A 119 1.08 5.65 3.75
CA TYR A 119 -0.01 4.90 3.13
C TYR A 119 -0.15 3.52 3.79
N ASP A 120 -1.29 3.23 4.40
CA ASP A 120 -1.63 1.89 4.89
C ASP A 120 -2.44 1.16 3.82
N VAL A 121 -1.85 0.16 3.17
CA VAL A 121 -2.44 -0.45 1.97
C VAL A 121 -2.66 -1.93 2.14
N LEU A 122 -3.82 -2.40 1.67
CA LEU A 122 -4.14 -3.82 1.64
C LEU A 122 -3.16 -4.60 0.75
N GLY A 123 -2.48 -5.61 1.31
CA GLY A 123 -1.50 -6.43 0.58
C GLY A 123 -1.97 -7.84 0.23
N ASP A 124 -3.20 -8.24 0.60
CA ASP A 124 -3.75 -9.56 0.23
C ASP A 124 -3.98 -9.69 -1.28
N VAL A 125 -4.45 -8.61 -1.89
CA VAL A 125 -4.79 -8.56 -3.31
C VAL A 125 -3.93 -7.48 -3.95
N VAL A 126 -2.86 -7.90 -4.63
CA VAL A 126 -1.97 -6.99 -5.38
C VAL A 126 -2.43 -6.91 -6.83
N CYS A 127 -3.73 -6.67 -7.04
CA CYS A 127 -4.27 -6.43 -8.38
C CYS A 127 -3.88 -5.02 -8.84
N GLY A 128 -4.08 -4.72 -10.14
CA GLY A 128 -3.68 -3.44 -10.71
C GLY A 128 -4.12 -2.21 -9.91
N GLY A 129 -5.35 -2.20 -9.40
CA GLY A 129 -5.84 -1.03 -8.66
C GLY A 129 -5.31 -0.90 -7.23
N PHE A 130 -5.18 -2.00 -6.46
CA PHE A 130 -4.54 -1.96 -5.13
C PHE A 130 -3.03 -1.71 -5.18
N ALA A 131 -2.44 -1.87 -6.37
CA ALA A 131 -1.06 -1.54 -6.62
C ALA A 131 -0.83 -0.06 -7.02
N VAL A 132 -1.88 0.79 -7.04
CA VAL A 132 -1.73 2.23 -7.31
C VAL A 132 -0.76 2.89 -6.31
N PRO A 133 -0.85 2.66 -4.99
CA PRO A 133 0.12 3.23 -4.05
C PRO A 133 1.56 2.69 -4.20
N LEU A 134 1.78 1.55 -4.89
CA LEU A 134 3.13 1.06 -5.17
C LEU A 134 3.88 1.90 -6.22
N ARG A 135 3.16 2.70 -7.01
CA ARG A 135 3.76 3.52 -8.07
C ARG A 135 4.73 4.53 -7.47
N ARG A 136 5.75 4.89 -8.25
CA ARG A 136 6.75 5.90 -7.83
C ARG A 136 6.16 7.24 -7.43
N LYS A 137 5.04 7.62 -8.05
CA LYS A 137 4.32 8.86 -7.72
C LYS A 137 3.83 8.89 -6.25
N TYR A 138 3.45 7.74 -5.68
CA TYR A 138 2.72 7.65 -4.41
C TYR A 138 3.51 7.07 -3.24
N ALA A 139 4.60 6.36 -3.49
CA ALA A 139 5.47 5.92 -2.41
C ALA A 139 6.90 6.06 -2.91
N ASP A 140 7.82 6.52 -2.07
CA ASP A 140 9.27 6.49 -2.30
C ASP A 140 9.87 5.17 -1.81
N ALA A 141 9.32 4.66 -0.70
CA ALA A 141 9.77 3.45 -0.03
C ALA A 141 8.59 2.57 0.43
N VAL A 142 8.78 1.25 0.36
CA VAL A 142 7.78 0.26 0.75
C VAL A 142 8.29 -0.60 1.90
N PHE A 143 7.52 -0.67 2.98
CA PHE A 143 7.70 -1.64 4.06
C PHE A 143 6.66 -2.75 3.91
N ILE A 144 7.06 -3.98 4.23
CA ILE A 144 6.17 -5.14 4.15
C ILE A 144 6.08 -5.79 5.53
N VAL A 145 4.90 -5.74 6.14
CA VAL A 145 4.58 -6.42 7.39
C VAL A 145 4.26 -7.89 7.10
N THR A 146 4.93 -8.78 7.82
CA THR A 146 4.76 -10.23 7.67
C THR A 146 4.83 -10.97 9.02
N SER A 147 4.62 -12.28 9.01
CA SER A 147 4.75 -13.18 10.18
C SER A 147 5.34 -14.51 9.75
N GLY A 148 5.53 -15.43 10.70
CA GLY A 148 5.93 -16.81 10.40
C GLY A 148 4.87 -17.66 9.67
N GLU A 149 3.69 -17.12 9.38
CA GLU A 149 2.67 -17.82 8.60
C GLU A 149 3.04 -17.83 7.11
N PHE A 150 3.00 -19.00 6.47
CA PHE A 150 3.28 -19.11 5.04
C PHE A 150 2.46 -18.14 4.17
N MET A 151 1.16 -17.98 4.45
CA MET A 151 0.31 -17.06 3.69
C MET A 151 0.74 -15.59 3.83
N SER A 152 1.37 -15.22 4.94
CA SER A 152 1.91 -13.88 5.16
C SER A 152 3.15 -13.64 4.30
N LEU A 153 4.02 -14.65 4.18
CA LEU A 153 5.18 -14.62 3.28
C LEU A 153 4.76 -14.68 1.81
N TYR A 154 3.72 -15.45 1.48
CA TYR A 154 3.13 -15.50 0.14
C TYR A 154 2.60 -14.13 -0.29
N ALA A 155 1.85 -13.44 0.58
CA ALA A 155 1.40 -12.07 0.35
C ALA A 155 2.57 -11.11 0.18
N ALA A 156 3.59 -11.18 1.05
CA ALA A 156 4.81 -10.39 0.92
C ALA A 156 5.50 -10.61 -0.44
N ASN A 157 5.59 -11.86 -0.89
CA ASN A 157 6.17 -12.19 -2.20
C ASN A 157 5.35 -11.60 -3.37
N ASN A 158 4.02 -11.57 -3.27
CA ASN A 158 3.18 -10.93 -4.28
C ASN A 158 3.32 -9.41 -4.32
N VAL A 159 3.53 -8.76 -3.16
CA VAL A 159 3.88 -7.34 -3.11
C VAL A 159 5.21 -7.09 -3.83
N LEU A 160 6.23 -7.95 -3.62
CA LEU A 160 7.50 -7.87 -4.34
C LEU A 160 7.33 -8.08 -5.85
N LYS A 161 6.47 -9.00 -6.29
CA LYS A 161 6.08 -9.15 -7.71
C LYS A 161 5.46 -7.85 -8.24
N GLY A 162 4.56 -7.23 -7.47
CA GLY A 162 3.96 -5.94 -7.77
C GLY A 162 5.00 -4.85 -7.99
N ILE A 163 5.88 -4.63 -7.01
CA ILE A 163 6.95 -3.62 -7.08
C ILE A 163 7.84 -3.86 -8.30
N ARG A 164 8.30 -5.10 -8.52
CA ARG A 164 9.14 -5.45 -9.67
C ARG A 164 8.45 -5.19 -11.02
N ASN A 165 7.12 -5.34 -11.10
CA ASN A 165 6.38 -5.06 -12.32
C ASN A 165 6.34 -3.57 -12.67
N PHE A 166 6.29 -2.68 -11.67
CA PHE A 166 6.31 -1.22 -11.86
C PHE A 166 7.74 -0.68 -12.02
N ASP A 167 8.65 -1.13 -11.17
CA ASP A 167 9.97 -0.51 -10.98
C ASP A 167 11.12 -1.27 -11.65
N GLY A 168 10.87 -2.46 -12.20
CA GLY A 168 11.92 -3.35 -12.69
C GLY A 168 12.90 -3.69 -11.56
N ASP A 169 14.18 -3.38 -11.77
CA ASP A 169 15.26 -3.56 -10.78
C ASP A 169 15.44 -2.34 -9.86
N GLY A 170 14.48 -1.42 -9.83
CA GLY A 170 14.49 -0.24 -8.97
C GLY A 170 14.55 -0.60 -7.48
N ARG A 171 15.33 0.17 -6.72
CA ARG A 171 15.51 0.01 -5.27
C ARG A 171 14.45 0.79 -4.50
N ARG A 172 13.48 0.08 -3.94
CA ARG A 172 12.21 0.65 -3.43
C ARG A 172 11.76 0.05 -2.11
N VAL A 173 12.21 -1.16 -1.80
CA VAL A 173 11.81 -1.87 -0.59
C VAL A 173 12.70 -1.43 0.56
N ALA A 174 12.13 -0.91 1.64
CA ALA A 174 12.89 -0.54 2.84
C ALA A 174 13.23 -1.77 3.69
N GLY A 175 12.34 -2.77 3.70
CA GLY A 175 12.58 -4.08 4.31
C GLY A 175 11.31 -4.73 4.86
N LEU A 176 11.50 -5.87 5.52
CA LEU A 176 10.43 -6.65 6.14
C LEU A 176 10.26 -6.27 7.62
N ILE A 177 9.02 -6.11 8.05
CA ILE A 177 8.65 -5.94 9.45
C ILE A 177 8.05 -7.26 9.93
N LEU A 178 8.75 -7.96 10.81
CA LEU A 178 8.25 -9.20 11.40
C LEU A 178 7.31 -8.86 12.56
N ASN A 179 6.00 -9.06 12.39
CA ASN A 179 5.04 -8.99 13.48
C ASN A 179 4.80 -10.38 14.06
N ARG A 180 5.32 -10.63 15.27
CA ARG A 180 5.34 -11.98 15.84
C ARG A 180 3.94 -12.47 16.18
N ARG A 181 3.64 -13.69 15.74
CA ARG A 181 2.47 -14.46 16.19
C ARG A 181 2.78 -15.36 17.37
N GLY A 182 4.04 -15.48 17.78
CA GLY A 182 4.43 -16.30 18.93
C GLY A 182 4.61 -17.78 18.57
N ASN A 183 4.81 -18.07 17.29
CA ASN A 183 5.18 -19.42 16.84
C ASN A 183 6.67 -19.68 17.11
N GLU A 184 7.02 -20.92 17.40
CA GLU A 184 8.43 -21.34 17.50
C GLU A 184 9.12 -21.26 16.14
N GLY A 185 10.40 -20.88 16.13
CA GLY A 185 11.18 -20.75 14.89
C GLY A 185 10.73 -19.62 13.94
N GLU A 186 9.76 -18.80 14.32
CA GLU A 186 9.17 -17.75 13.47
C GLU A 186 10.21 -16.78 12.92
N ILE A 187 11.19 -16.37 13.74
CA ILE A 187 12.25 -15.46 13.33
C ILE A 187 13.13 -16.10 12.24
N GLU A 188 13.56 -17.35 12.45
CA GLU A 188 14.40 -18.08 11.49
C GLU A 188 13.65 -18.33 10.17
N TYR A 189 12.36 -18.64 10.27
CA TYR A 189 11.50 -18.88 9.11
C TYR A 189 11.36 -17.63 8.23
N VAL A 190 11.09 -16.47 8.85
CA VAL A 190 11.03 -15.19 8.13
C VAL A 190 12.41 -14.76 7.63
N GLN A 191 13.48 -15.01 8.40
CA GLN A 191 14.85 -14.70 7.99
C GLN A 191 15.25 -15.49 6.74
N ASN A 192 14.87 -16.77 6.65
CA ASN A 192 15.11 -17.59 5.47
C ASN A 192 14.44 -17.00 4.22
N PHE A 193 13.18 -16.56 4.33
CA PHE A 193 12.51 -15.84 3.24
C PHE A 193 13.24 -14.53 2.90
N ALA A 194 13.58 -13.73 3.92
CA ALA A 194 14.27 -12.45 3.77
C ALA A 194 15.60 -12.59 3.02
N ASP A 195 16.41 -13.59 3.38
CA ASP A 195 17.69 -13.89 2.75
C ASP A 195 17.52 -14.30 1.27
N ALA A 196 16.50 -15.11 0.99
CA ALA A 196 16.18 -15.59 -0.35
C ALA A 196 15.78 -14.45 -1.29
N VAL A 197 14.96 -13.49 -0.81
CA VAL A 197 14.57 -12.29 -1.57
C VAL A 197 15.58 -11.14 -1.46
N GLY A 198 16.62 -11.29 -0.62
CA GLY A 198 17.67 -10.30 -0.44
C GLY A 198 17.21 -9.00 0.23
N LEU A 199 16.31 -9.10 1.21
CA LEU A 199 15.81 -7.98 1.99
C LEU A 199 16.21 -8.11 3.47
N PRO A 200 16.42 -7.00 4.19
CA PRO A 200 16.59 -7.04 5.63
C PRO A 200 15.25 -7.22 6.34
N VAL A 201 15.27 -7.92 7.47
CA VAL A 201 14.22 -7.79 8.51
C VAL A 201 14.59 -6.55 9.35
N VAL A 202 13.90 -5.43 9.11
CA VAL A 202 14.27 -4.13 9.70
C VAL A 202 13.91 -4.02 11.17
N THR A 203 12.87 -4.74 11.60
CA THR A 203 12.48 -4.83 13.00
C THR A 203 11.64 -6.07 13.24
N VAL A 204 11.60 -6.49 14.51
CA VAL A 204 10.76 -7.56 15.02
C VAL A 204 9.85 -6.93 16.06
N ILE A 205 8.54 -6.90 15.79
CA ILE A 205 7.52 -6.43 16.73
C ILE A 205 7.19 -7.62 17.66
N PRO A 206 7.40 -7.49 18.98
CA PRO A 206 7.10 -8.56 19.91
C PRO A 206 5.58 -8.77 20.03
N ARG A 207 5.18 -9.99 20.38
CA ARG A 207 3.80 -10.25 20.80
C ARG A 207 3.62 -9.67 22.20
N SER A 208 2.92 -8.55 22.31
CA SER A 208 2.65 -7.86 23.59
C SER A 208 1.15 -7.67 23.81
N GLY A 209 0.72 -7.76 25.07
CA GLY A 209 -0.63 -7.37 25.50
C GLY A 209 -0.88 -5.86 25.37
N ASP A 210 0.19 -5.05 25.35
CA ASP A 210 0.11 -3.59 25.26
C ASP A 210 -0.62 -3.13 24.00
N PHE A 211 -0.51 -3.88 22.89
CA PHE A 211 -1.23 -3.56 21.67
C PHE A 211 -2.74 -3.67 21.87
N ALA A 212 -3.21 -4.78 22.45
CA ALA A 212 -4.63 -5.00 22.69
C ALA A 212 -5.19 -3.99 23.71
N GLU A 213 -4.41 -3.66 24.75
CA GLU A 213 -4.80 -2.67 25.73
C GLU A 213 -4.87 -1.26 25.12
N ALA A 214 -3.88 -0.85 24.32
CA ALA A 214 -3.89 0.44 23.63
C ALA A 214 -5.06 0.54 22.63
N GLU A 215 -5.29 -0.51 21.84
CA GLU A 215 -6.42 -0.59 20.91
C GLU A 215 -7.77 -0.47 21.61
N SER A 216 -7.93 -1.09 22.80
CA SER A 216 -9.15 -0.98 23.61
C SER A 216 -9.45 0.45 24.08
N LYS A 217 -8.39 1.26 24.24
CA LYS A 217 -8.45 2.68 24.61
C LYS A 217 -8.51 3.59 23.38
N GLY A 218 -8.41 3.03 22.17
CA GLY A 218 -8.40 3.79 20.92
C GLY A 218 -7.15 4.65 20.70
N ILE A 219 -6.03 4.29 21.35
CA ILE A 219 -4.75 5.01 21.26
C ILE A 219 -3.63 4.08 20.75
N THR A 220 -2.48 4.65 20.39
CA THR A 220 -1.32 3.85 19.95
C THR A 220 -0.53 3.31 21.15
N VAL A 221 0.19 2.19 20.98
CA VAL A 221 1.10 1.69 22.05
C VAL A 221 2.24 2.67 22.33
N SER A 222 2.67 3.42 21.31
CA SER A 222 3.68 4.48 21.45
C SER A 222 3.19 5.66 22.29
N GLU A 223 1.87 5.88 22.35
CA GLU A 223 1.23 6.87 23.20
C GLU A 223 1.02 6.32 24.62
N MET A 224 0.52 5.08 24.75
CA MET A 224 0.18 4.48 26.04
C MET A 224 1.41 4.03 26.84
N ALA A 225 2.40 3.44 26.17
CA ALA A 225 3.56 2.79 26.76
C ALA A 225 4.82 3.11 25.92
N PRO A 226 5.29 4.38 25.95
CA PRO A 226 6.40 4.83 25.10
C PRO A 226 7.72 4.09 25.35
N ASP A 227 7.93 3.58 26.57
CA ASP A 227 9.13 2.83 26.96
C ASP A 227 9.01 1.30 26.75
N SER A 228 7.90 0.83 26.17
CA SER A 228 7.67 -0.60 25.90
C SER A 228 8.59 -1.14 24.80
N GLU A 229 8.84 -2.46 24.82
CA GLU A 229 9.57 -3.14 23.73
C GLU A 229 8.86 -2.95 22.38
N ALA A 230 7.52 -2.89 22.38
CA ALA A 230 6.72 -2.64 21.20
C ALA A 230 6.97 -1.23 20.61
N ALA A 231 6.95 -0.18 21.44
CA ALA A 231 7.24 1.18 21.02
C ALA A 231 8.69 1.33 20.53
N ALA A 232 9.64 0.69 21.20
CA ALA A 232 11.05 0.64 20.80
C ALA A 232 11.24 -0.08 19.45
N ALA A 233 10.47 -1.15 19.19
CA ALA A 233 10.52 -1.87 17.92
C ALA A 233 10.00 -1.01 16.75
N VAL A 234 8.94 -0.23 16.97
CA VAL A 234 8.43 0.75 15.97
C VAL A 234 9.43 1.89 15.75
N SER A 235 10.15 2.32 16.80
CA SER A 235 11.18 3.37 16.69
C SER A 235 12.31 3.03 15.72
N LYS A 236 12.58 1.75 15.47
CA LYS A 236 13.55 1.33 14.44
C LYS A 236 13.07 1.70 13.03
N ILE A 237 11.77 1.58 12.77
CA ILE A 237 11.16 1.95 11.49
C ILE A 237 11.21 3.46 11.31
N THR A 238 10.84 4.24 12.33
CA THR A 238 10.85 5.71 12.24
C THR A 238 12.24 6.28 12.00
N ARG A 239 13.29 5.66 12.55
CA ARG A 239 14.69 5.98 12.23
C ARG A 239 15.02 5.78 10.75
N ILE A 240 14.55 4.70 10.14
CA ILE A 240 14.72 4.45 8.70
C ILE A 240 14.00 5.51 7.88
N VAL A 241 12.76 5.87 8.25
CA VAL A 241 11.98 6.92 7.57
C VAL A 241 12.67 8.29 7.66
N LYS A 242 13.24 8.65 8.82
CA LYS A 242 14.08 9.85 8.95
C LYS A 242 15.37 9.76 8.13
N GLY A 243 15.94 8.57 7.99
CA GLY A 243 17.02 8.29 7.06
C GLY A 243 16.64 8.57 5.61
N LEU A 244 15.39 8.29 5.19
CA LEU A 244 14.89 8.61 3.86
C LEU A 244 14.81 10.13 3.63
N LEU A 245 14.35 10.90 4.62
CA LEU A 245 14.31 12.36 4.56
C LEU A 245 15.71 12.98 4.34
N SER A 246 16.73 12.39 4.96
CA SER A 246 18.12 12.83 4.85
C SER A 246 18.93 12.17 3.72
N GLY A 247 18.31 11.30 2.91
CA GLY A 247 18.98 10.58 1.82
C GLY A 247 19.98 9.50 2.26
N LYS A 248 19.95 9.09 3.53
CA LYS A 248 20.89 8.13 4.15
C LYS A 248 20.34 6.71 4.26
N ALA A 249 19.04 6.50 4.04
CA ALA A 249 18.43 5.18 4.12
C ALA A 249 18.72 4.36 2.86
N GLU A 250 19.13 3.11 3.06
CA GLU A 250 19.29 2.14 1.97
C GLU A 250 17.94 1.50 1.64
N LEU A 251 17.57 1.56 0.36
CA LEU A 251 16.43 0.81 -0.20
C LEU A 251 16.96 -0.38 -1.00
N TYR A 252 16.14 -1.41 -1.16
CA TYR A 252 16.51 -2.69 -1.78
C TYR A 252 15.65 -2.98 -3.01
N PRO A 253 16.17 -3.72 -4.00
CA PRO A 253 15.38 -4.14 -5.16
C PRO A 253 14.39 -5.24 -4.78
N ALA A 254 13.25 -5.31 -5.46
CA ALA A 254 12.27 -6.37 -5.26
C ALA A 254 12.67 -7.63 -6.04
N ARG A 255 13.01 -8.72 -5.33
CA ARG A 255 13.40 -10.01 -5.93
C ARG A 255 12.45 -11.12 -5.47
N PRO A 256 11.22 -11.18 -6.00
CA PRO A 256 10.26 -12.20 -5.61
C PRO A 256 10.69 -13.60 -6.04
N LEU A 257 10.35 -14.58 -5.22
CA LEU A 257 10.47 -16.00 -5.50
C LEU A 257 9.39 -16.45 -6.50
N ASP A 258 9.73 -17.42 -7.34
CA ASP A 258 8.76 -18.23 -8.07
C ASP A 258 8.08 -19.27 -7.16
N ASP A 259 7.24 -20.11 -7.75
CA ASP A 259 6.41 -21.06 -7.02
C ASP A 259 7.25 -22.19 -6.38
N ASP A 260 8.34 -22.60 -7.02
CA ASP A 260 9.29 -23.59 -6.46
C ASP A 260 10.04 -22.99 -5.27
N GLY A 261 10.48 -21.73 -5.38
CA GLY A 261 11.09 -20.99 -4.28
C GLY A 261 10.15 -20.83 -3.09
N LEU A 262 8.87 -20.51 -3.35
CA LEU A 262 7.84 -20.44 -2.31
C LEU A 262 7.55 -21.81 -1.68
N ASP A 263 7.51 -22.89 -2.45
CA ASP A 263 7.32 -24.26 -1.92
C ASP A 263 8.48 -24.68 -1.01
N LEU A 264 9.72 -24.31 -1.35
CA LEU A 264 10.87 -24.50 -0.46
C LEU A 264 10.70 -23.74 0.87
N VAL A 265 10.25 -22.48 0.81
CA VAL A 265 9.93 -21.69 2.01
C VAL A 265 8.80 -22.36 2.78
N ALA A 266 7.71 -22.80 2.14
CA ALA A 266 6.60 -23.50 2.78
C ALA A 266 7.06 -24.73 3.58
N LYS A 267 8.05 -25.46 3.04
CA LYS A 267 8.66 -26.65 3.64
C LYS A 267 9.74 -26.35 4.68
N GLY A 268 10.02 -25.08 4.99
CA GLY A 268 11.09 -24.67 5.93
C GLY A 268 12.50 -24.92 5.41
N LYS A 269 12.66 -25.16 4.11
CA LYS A 269 13.96 -25.39 3.47
C LYS A 269 14.57 -24.05 3.03
N LYS A 270 15.91 -23.99 2.94
CA LYS A 270 16.59 -22.81 2.42
C LYS A 270 16.24 -22.57 0.96
N ALA A 271 15.53 -21.49 0.67
CA ALA A 271 15.27 -21.06 -0.71
C ALA A 271 16.51 -20.35 -1.25
N VAL A 272 16.98 -20.75 -2.45
CA VAL A 272 18.18 -20.20 -3.07
C VAL A 272 17.79 -19.10 -4.04
N ARG A 273 18.58 -18.01 -4.10
CA ARG A 273 18.44 -16.85 -5.00
C ARG A 273 18.26 -17.14 -6.52
N GLY A 274 18.33 -18.40 -6.96
CA GLY A 274 18.19 -18.82 -8.36
C GLY A 274 16.75 -19.00 -8.85
N SER A 275 15.77 -19.03 -7.94
CA SER A 275 14.32 -19.14 -8.22
C SER A 275 13.64 -17.77 -8.26
N VAL A 276 14.32 -16.77 -8.80
CA VAL A 276 13.71 -15.47 -9.08
C VAL A 276 12.93 -15.61 -10.37
N SER A 277 11.61 -15.39 -10.30
CA SER A 277 10.73 -15.46 -11.48
C SER A 277 11.36 -14.69 -12.65
N ARG A 278 11.81 -15.42 -13.68
CA ARG A 278 12.46 -14.88 -14.90
C ARG A 278 11.46 -14.26 -15.87
N ALA A 279 10.17 -14.25 -15.52
CA ALA A 279 9.12 -13.68 -16.32
C ALA A 279 9.37 -12.18 -16.47
N ARG A 280 10.01 -11.79 -17.58
CA ARG A 280 9.96 -10.42 -18.06
C ARG A 280 8.50 -10.15 -18.43
N PRO A 281 7.87 -9.09 -17.91
CA PRO A 281 6.56 -8.70 -18.41
C PRO A 281 6.67 -8.51 -19.93
N ARG A 282 5.76 -9.12 -20.72
CA ARG A 282 5.67 -8.88 -22.17
C ARG A 282 5.51 -7.37 -22.37
N LYS A 283 6.44 -6.74 -23.10
CA LYS A 283 6.32 -5.34 -23.52
C LYS A 283 5.20 -5.24 -24.57
N LEU A 284 3.99 -4.89 -24.16
CA LEU A 284 3.04 -4.25 -25.05
C LEU A 284 3.26 -2.74 -24.90
N ALA A 285 3.81 -2.14 -25.96
CA ALA A 285 4.07 -0.70 -26.01
C ALA A 285 2.73 0.00 -26.25
N THR A 286 2.34 0.85 -25.31
CA THR A 286 1.26 1.83 -25.49
C THR A 286 1.81 3.22 -25.17
N GLY A 287 1.43 4.21 -25.99
CA GLY A 287 2.15 5.47 -26.23
C GLY A 287 2.30 6.43 -25.04
N GLU A 288 1.73 6.14 -23.88
CA GLU A 288 1.85 6.99 -22.69
C GLU A 288 2.29 6.16 -21.48
N GLY A 289 3.61 6.12 -21.28
CA GLY A 289 4.38 6.04 -20.02
C GLY A 289 3.99 5.13 -18.84
N GLU A 290 2.72 4.94 -18.48
CA GLU A 290 2.30 4.26 -17.24
C GLU A 290 0.99 3.48 -17.40
N ALA A 291 1.01 2.38 -18.15
CA ALA A 291 -0.14 1.49 -18.26
C ALA A 291 -0.27 0.53 -17.05
N LEU A 292 -1.50 0.37 -16.52
CA LEU A 292 -1.89 -0.74 -15.65
C LEU A 292 -1.97 -2.01 -16.48
N ARG A 293 -0.84 -2.71 -16.55
CA ARG A 293 -0.59 -3.93 -17.34
C ARG A 293 -1.54 -5.12 -17.05
N SER A 294 -2.47 -5.02 -16.08
CA SER A 294 -3.24 -6.15 -15.54
C SER A 294 -4.67 -5.83 -15.07
N CYS A 295 -5.22 -4.66 -15.40
CA CYS A 295 -6.62 -4.38 -15.06
C CYS A 295 -7.55 -5.09 -16.05
N GLY A 296 -8.59 -5.77 -15.55
CA GLY A 296 -9.56 -6.48 -16.39
C GLY A 296 -10.21 -5.60 -17.46
N ALA A 297 -10.42 -4.31 -17.16
CA ALA A 297 -10.95 -3.34 -18.12
C ALA A 297 -10.04 -3.15 -19.35
N VAL A 298 -8.72 -3.24 -19.19
CA VAL A 298 -7.76 -3.12 -20.30
C VAL A 298 -7.84 -4.34 -21.21
N MET A 299 -7.98 -5.53 -20.63
CA MET A 299 -8.15 -6.75 -21.41
C MET A 299 -9.46 -6.75 -22.19
N SER A 300 -10.55 -6.27 -21.58
CA SER A 300 -11.84 -6.12 -22.27
C SER A 300 -11.71 -5.23 -23.51
N VAL A 301 -11.02 -4.08 -23.40
CA VAL A 301 -10.80 -3.20 -24.55
C VAL A 301 -9.88 -3.81 -25.60
N TYR A 302 -8.83 -4.52 -25.17
CA TYR A 302 -7.94 -5.23 -26.09
C TYR A 302 -8.69 -6.30 -26.90
N CYS A 303 -9.57 -7.09 -26.28
CA CYS A 303 -10.39 -8.06 -27.00
C CYS A 303 -11.31 -7.39 -28.02
N CYS A 304 -11.86 -6.22 -27.69
CA CYS A 304 -12.69 -5.48 -28.62
C CYS A 304 -11.89 -4.81 -29.76
N ALA A 305 -10.58 -4.59 -29.60
CA ALA A 305 -9.73 -4.02 -30.67
C ALA A 305 -9.61 -4.94 -31.89
N GLY A 306 -9.87 -6.24 -31.73
CA GLY A 306 -9.84 -7.22 -32.82
C GLY A 306 -11.15 -7.33 -33.61
N ILE A 307 -12.16 -6.49 -33.32
CA ILE A 307 -13.42 -6.47 -34.04
C ILE A 307 -13.26 -5.52 -35.23
N GLU A 308 -13.26 -6.06 -36.45
CA GLU A 308 -13.04 -5.30 -37.70
C GLU A 308 -14.35 -4.94 -38.43
N ASP A 309 -15.46 -5.59 -38.05
CA ASP A 309 -16.76 -5.52 -38.74
C ASP A 309 -17.85 -4.79 -37.93
N ALA A 310 -17.49 -4.15 -36.82
CA ALA A 310 -18.40 -3.34 -36.03
C ALA A 310 -17.71 -2.16 -35.34
N ASP A 311 -18.44 -1.06 -35.18
CA ASP A 311 -17.99 0.07 -34.37
C ASP A 311 -17.95 -0.34 -32.88
N VAL A 312 -16.77 -0.30 -32.29
CA VAL A 312 -16.61 -0.54 -30.85
C VAL A 312 -16.63 0.77 -30.09
N VAL A 313 -17.69 0.96 -29.31
CA VAL A 313 -17.78 2.06 -28.35
C VAL A 313 -17.31 1.60 -26.98
N VAL A 314 -16.14 2.09 -26.57
CA VAL A 314 -15.63 1.89 -25.21
C VAL A 314 -16.05 3.07 -24.36
N HIS A 315 -16.95 2.83 -23.41
CA HIS A 315 -17.34 3.82 -22.42
C HIS A 315 -16.66 3.52 -21.08
N GLY A 316 -16.14 4.56 -20.43
CA GLY A 316 -15.59 4.41 -19.10
C GLY A 316 -15.15 5.75 -18.49
N PRO A 317 -14.84 5.77 -17.19
CA PRO A 317 -14.48 7.00 -16.50
C PRO A 317 -13.11 7.54 -16.98
N ARG A 318 -12.93 8.87 -16.94
CA ARG A 318 -11.71 9.55 -17.43
C ARG A 318 -10.39 8.96 -16.92
N SER A 319 -10.28 8.53 -15.67
CA SER A 319 -9.01 7.94 -15.18
C SER A 319 -8.77 6.49 -15.60
N CYS A 320 -9.70 5.87 -16.33
CA CYS A 320 -9.43 4.66 -17.11
C CYS A 320 -9.08 4.96 -18.57
N HIS A 321 -9.30 6.20 -19.03
CA HIS A 321 -9.12 6.61 -20.43
C HIS A 321 -7.69 6.40 -20.92
N CYS A 322 -6.68 6.72 -20.12
CA CYS A 322 -5.27 6.49 -20.48
C CYS A 322 -4.94 5.01 -20.74
N TYR A 323 -5.75 4.07 -20.22
CA TYR A 323 -5.60 2.65 -20.53
C TYR A 323 -6.39 2.23 -21.78
N PHE A 324 -7.41 2.98 -22.14
CA PHE A 324 -8.21 2.76 -23.35
C PHE A 324 -7.59 3.41 -24.59
N SER A 325 -6.88 4.53 -24.42
CA SER A 325 -6.28 5.35 -25.50
C SER A 325 -4.89 4.88 -25.94
N GLY A 326 -4.33 3.85 -25.31
CA GLY A 326 -2.91 3.52 -25.38
C GLY A 326 -2.33 3.07 -26.74
N GLY A 327 -3.10 2.77 -27.78
CA GLY A 327 -2.47 2.28 -29.01
C GLY A 327 -3.34 1.94 -30.21
N TYR A 328 -4.52 2.56 -30.35
CA TYR A 328 -5.45 2.18 -31.42
C TYR A 328 -6.18 3.40 -31.96
N ASP A 329 -6.00 3.67 -33.26
CA ASP A 329 -6.66 4.75 -34.01
C ASP A 329 -8.14 4.45 -34.32
N SER A 330 -8.63 3.26 -33.97
CA SER A 330 -9.94 2.72 -34.36
C SER A 330 -11.03 2.77 -33.27
N PHE A 331 -10.79 3.41 -32.11
CA PHE A 331 -11.81 3.55 -31.06
C PHE A 331 -12.36 4.97 -30.94
N ILE A 332 -13.69 5.08 -30.86
CA ILE A 332 -14.35 6.29 -30.34
C ILE A 332 -14.51 6.12 -28.83
N ILE A 333 -13.61 6.73 -28.06
CA ILE A 333 -13.63 6.63 -26.58
C ILE A 333 -14.48 7.77 -26.01
N PHE A 334 -15.62 7.43 -25.42
CA PHE A 334 -16.43 8.40 -24.68
C PHE A 334 -16.05 8.39 -23.21
N THR A 335 -15.53 9.52 -22.72
CA THR A 335 -15.34 9.73 -21.28
C THR A 335 -16.55 10.45 -20.71
N THR A 336 -17.18 9.89 -19.69
CA THR A 336 -18.11 10.67 -18.89
C THR A 336 -17.30 11.65 -18.03
N ALA A 337 -17.50 12.95 -18.25
CA ALA A 337 -17.33 13.90 -17.16
C ALA A 337 -18.38 13.51 -16.11
N SER A 338 -17.99 13.37 -14.84
CA SER A 338 -18.98 13.36 -13.78
C SER A 338 -19.84 14.60 -13.98
N ARG A 339 -21.11 14.42 -14.32
CA ARG A 339 -22.06 15.51 -14.19
C ARG A 339 -22.06 15.86 -12.70
N THR A 340 -21.57 17.07 -12.45
CA THR A 340 -21.70 17.91 -11.26
C THR A 340 -22.64 17.38 -10.18
#